data_AF-A0A814US01-F1
#
_entry.id   AF-A0A814US01-F1
#
_cell.length_a   1.000
_cell.length_b   1.000
_cell.length_c   1.000
_cell.angle_alpha   90.00
_cell.angle_beta   90.00
_cell.angle_gamma   90.00
#
_symmetry.space_group_name_H-M   'P 1'
#
loop_
_entity.id
_entity.type
_entity.pdbx_description
1 polymer ?
#
loop_
_entity_poly.entity_id
_entity_poly.type
_entity_poly.pdbx_seq_one_letter_code
_entity_poly.pdbx_strand_id
1 'polypeptide(L)'
;MAAPTPEELDRNLDEFIDKLIEDKDNLPKGQLDEAFWKDLEGHPFFLKEMPEEGAELHPATAALQALKWDDDEDTPLDKATKFKEEGNKYFGYKKYRNAILAYTEGIKQRCTDPTINAVLFCNRAASNFYLGNYRSASRDCVLSKKCKPDHLKAYIKGAESCMKLEKYKDVQSWCSSGLTVSFSFLIYFIYSYLK
;
A
#
# COMPACT_ATOMS: atom_id res chain seq x y z
N MET A 1 -12.28 -14.73 -24.41
CA MET A 1 -12.07 -16.16 -24.72
C MET A 1 -13.02 -16.95 -23.84
N ALA A 2 -13.83 -17.83 -24.41
CA ALA A 2 -14.66 -18.73 -23.63
C ALA A 2 -13.76 -19.74 -22.90
N ALA A 3 -14.12 -20.10 -21.66
CA ALA A 3 -13.39 -21.13 -20.94
C ALA A 3 -13.62 -22.49 -21.62
N PRO A 4 -12.59 -23.35 -21.76
CA PRO A 4 -12.74 -24.66 -22.37
C PRO A 4 -13.70 -25.53 -21.57
N THR A 5 -14.45 -26.36 -22.27
CA THR A 5 -15.36 -27.35 -21.67
C THR A 5 -14.56 -28.48 -21.00
N PRO A 6 -15.13 -29.23 -20.05
CA PRO A 6 -14.43 -30.35 -19.40
C PRO A 6 -13.88 -31.38 -20.40
N GLU A 7 -14.64 -31.69 -21.44
CA GLU A 7 -14.24 -32.65 -22.50
C GLU A 7 -13.13 -32.10 -23.41
N GLU A 8 -13.05 -30.78 -23.59
CA GLU A 8 -11.92 -30.14 -24.26
C GLU A 8 -10.69 -30.12 -23.36
N LEU A 9 -10.88 -29.93 -22.04
CA LEU A 9 -9.79 -29.95 -21.08
C LEU A 9 -9.15 -31.33 -21.00
N ASP A 10 -9.96 -32.40 -20.93
CA ASP A 10 -9.49 -33.79 -20.91
C ASP A 10 -8.73 -34.13 -22.20
N ARG A 11 -9.29 -33.81 -23.37
CA ARG A 11 -8.60 -34.03 -24.66
C ARG A 11 -7.28 -33.27 -24.76
N ASN A 12 -7.25 -32.02 -24.29
CA ASN A 12 -6.03 -31.23 -24.28
C ASN A 12 -4.98 -31.81 -23.32
N LEU A 13 -5.42 -32.42 -22.22
CA LEU A 13 -4.54 -33.11 -21.27
C LEU A 13 -3.95 -34.38 -21.91
N ASP A 14 -4.77 -35.18 -22.56
CA ASP A 14 -4.36 -36.41 -23.25
C ASP A 14 -3.35 -36.09 -24.36
N GLU A 15 -3.64 -35.09 -25.20
CA GLU A 15 -2.70 -34.64 -26.25
C GLU A 15 -1.36 -34.12 -25.67
N PHE A 16 -1.39 -33.51 -24.49
CA PHE A 16 -0.19 -33.03 -23.82
C PHE A 16 0.64 -34.20 -23.26
N ILE A 17 -0.01 -35.19 -22.67
CA ILE A 17 0.63 -36.41 -22.17
C ILE A 17 1.25 -37.20 -23.33
N ASP A 18 0.54 -37.34 -24.45
CA ASP A 18 1.05 -38.03 -25.65
C ASP A 18 2.29 -37.34 -26.20
N LYS A 19 2.29 -36.01 -26.29
CA LYS A 19 3.49 -35.23 -26.70
C LYS A 19 4.67 -35.41 -25.74
N LEU A 20 4.41 -35.50 -24.43
CA LEU A 20 5.44 -35.79 -23.44
C LEU A 20 6.02 -37.22 -23.59
N ILE A 21 5.18 -38.19 -23.94
CA ILE A 21 5.60 -39.57 -24.18
C ILE A 21 6.42 -39.68 -25.46
N GLU A 22 6.03 -38.95 -26.52
CA GLU A 22 6.79 -38.87 -27.77
C GLU A 22 8.18 -38.25 -27.56
N ASP A 23 8.27 -37.22 -26.71
CA ASP A 23 9.53 -36.50 -26.43
C ASP A 23 10.30 -37.06 -25.22
N LYS A 24 9.96 -38.27 -24.75
CA LYS A 24 10.54 -38.90 -23.55
C LYS A 24 12.07 -38.97 -23.57
N ASP A 25 12.67 -39.03 -24.76
CA ASP A 25 14.11 -39.16 -24.93
C ASP A 25 14.86 -37.83 -24.79
N ASN A 26 14.15 -36.70 -24.96
CA ASN A 26 14.65 -35.33 -24.74
C ASN A 26 14.22 -34.74 -23.40
N LEU A 27 13.30 -35.40 -22.67
CA LEU A 27 13.06 -35.03 -21.27
C LEU A 27 14.38 -35.11 -20.50
N PRO A 28 14.62 -34.18 -19.55
CA PRO A 28 15.76 -34.32 -18.66
C PRO A 28 15.66 -35.69 -17.99
N LYS A 29 16.60 -36.59 -18.32
CA LYS A 29 16.74 -37.91 -17.69
C LYS A 29 17.33 -37.73 -16.28
N GLY A 30 16.65 -36.90 -15.48
CA GLY A 30 16.83 -36.85 -14.04
C GLY A 30 16.14 -38.09 -13.48
N GLN A 31 16.84 -38.85 -12.66
CA GLN A 31 16.23 -39.99 -11.99
C GLN A 31 15.06 -39.44 -11.17
N LEU A 32 13.84 -39.90 -11.46
CA LEU A 32 12.69 -39.82 -10.54
C LEU A 32 12.96 -40.79 -9.38
N ASP A 33 14.08 -40.59 -8.72
CA ASP A 33 14.57 -41.38 -7.62
C ASP A 33 13.88 -40.94 -6.32
N GLU A 34 14.15 -41.68 -5.24
CA GLU A 34 13.61 -41.35 -3.92
C GLU A 34 14.01 -39.92 -3.49
N ALA A 35 15.13 -39.39 -3.97
CA ALA A 35 15.57 -38.04 -3.64
C ALA A 35 14.67 -36.97 -4.29
N PHE A 36 14.32 -37.13 -5.57
CA PHE A 36 13.38 -36.24 -6.26
C PHE A 36 12.01 -36.20 -5.57
N TRP A 37 11.44 -37.36 -5.26
CA TRP A 37 10.12 -37.42 -4.62
C TRP A 37 10.13 -36.83 -3.21
N LYS A 38 11.21 -37.05 -2.45
CA LYS A 38 11.39 -36.46 -1.11
C LYS A 38 11.51 -34.94 -1.16
N ASP A 39 12.20 -34.39 -2.17
CA ASP A 39 12.30 -32.95 -2.40
C ASP A 39 10.94 -32.33 -2.76
N LEU A 40 10.21 -32.99 -3.67
CA LEU A 40 8.87 -32.58 -4.10
C LEU A 40 7.86 -32.56 -2.93
N GLU A 41 7.89 -33.56 -2.05
CA GLU A 41 7.00 -33.62 -0.87
C GLU A 41 7.31 -32.53 0.17
N GLY A 42 8.55 -32.06 0.25
CA GLY A 42 8.93 -30.92 1.08
C GLY A 42 8.56 -29.55 0.47
N HIS A 43 8.24 -29.51 -0.82
CA HIS A 43 7.96 -28.27 -1.54
C HIS A 43 6.60 -27.66 -1.12
N PRO A 44 6.49 -26.34 -0.93
CA PRO A 44 5.30 -25.67 -0.41
C PRO A 44 4.04 -25.82 -1.26
N PHE A 45 4.17 -26.12 -2.55
CA PHE A 45 3.03 -26.39 -3.44
C PHE A 45 2.46 -27.81 -3.31
N PHE A 46 3.23 -28.78 -2.79
CA PHE A 46 2.86 -30.20 -2.77
C PHE A 46 2.88 -30.81 -1.36
N LEU A 47 3.14 -29.99 -0.33
CA LEU A 47 3.04 -30.33 1.09
C LEU A 47 1.66 -30.94 1.40
N LYS A 48 1.62 -32.23 1.74
CA LYS A 48 0.40 -32.96 2.11
C LYS A 48 -0.06 -32.63 3.53
N GLU A 49 0.89 -32.34 4.41
CA GLU A 49 0.68 -32.05 5.83
C GLU A 49 1.58 -30.89 6.26
N MET A 50 1.18 -30.13 7.28
CA MET A 50 2.04 -29.07 7.82
C MET A 50 3.24 -29.68 8.55
N PRO A 51 4.47 -29.17 8.31
CA PRO A 51 5.65 -29.64 9.02
C PRO A 51 5.56 -29.30 10.51
N GLU A 52 6.02 -30.22 11.36
CA GLU A 52 6.04 -30.03 12.81
C GLU A 52 7.03 -28.92 13.23
N GLU A 53 6.75 -28.25 14.35
CA GLU A 53 7.59 -27.17 14.87
C GLU A 53 9.03 -27.66 15.13
N GLY A 54 9.99 -27.18 14.31
CA GLY A 54 11.41 -27.51 14.41
C GLY A 54 11.94 -28.48 13.35
N ALA A 55 11.11 -28.98 12.43
CA ALA A 55 11.56 -29.79 11.31
C ALA A 55 12.38 -28.99 10.28
N GLU A 56 13.34 -29.64 9.61
CA GLU A 56 14.08 -29.04 8.49
C GLU A 56 13.12 -28.74 7.33
N LEU A 57 12.94 -27.45 7.04
CA LEU A 57 12.07 -26.98 5.97
C LEU A 57 12.79 -27.02 4.63
N HIS A 58 12.06 -27.41 3.58
CA HIS A 58 12.54 -27.24 2.22
C HIS A 58 12.87 -25.76 1.94
N PRO A 59 13.92 -25.43 1.17
CA PRO A 59 14.35 -24.03 0.93
C PRO A 59 13.23 -23.10 0.46
N ALA A 60 12.33 -23.58 -0.40
CA ALA A 60 11.17 -22.80 -0.85
C ALA A 60 10.15 -22.52 0.28
N THR A 61 9.96 -23.48 1.21
CA THR A 61 9.09 -23.33 2.38
C THR A 61 9.74 -22.39 3.39
N ALA A 62 11.05 -22.49 3.60
CA ALA A 62 11.82 -21.58 4.43
C ALA A 62 11.81 -20.14 3.87
N ALA A 63 11.93 -19.97 2.55
CA ALA A 63 11.84 -18.66 1.90
C ALA A 63 10.45 -18.03 2.04
N LEU A 64 9.37 -18.81 1.89
CA LEU A 64 8.00 -18.35 2.16
C LEU A 64 7.79 -18.00 3.63
N GLN A 65 8.38 -18.79 4.54
CA GLN A 65 8.32 -18.52 5.96
C GLN A 65 9.05 -17.22 6.31
N ALA A 66 10.24 -16.99 5.76
CA ALA A 66 10.97 -15.73 5.91
C ALA A 66 10.14 -14.53 5.41
N LEU A 67 9.53 -14.64 4.22
CA LEU A 67 8.61 -13.63 3.68
C LEU A 67 7.43 -13.32 4.61
N LYS A 68 6.91 -14.31 5.33
CA LYS A 68 5.80 -14.15 6.28
C LYS A 68 6.23 -13.46 7.58
N TRP A 69 7.42 -13.79 8.10
CA TRP A 69 7.89 -13.28 9.39
C TRP A 69 8.68 -11.96 9.27
N ASP A 70 9.16 -11.58 8.08
CA ASP A 70 9.73 -10.23 7.83
C ASP A 70 8.72 -9.11 8.15
N ASP A 71 7.41 -9.35 8.04
CA ASP A 71 6.37 -8.38 8.37
C ASP A 71 6.12 -8.21 9.89
N ASP A 72 6.63 -9.12 10.72
CA ASP A 72 6.47 -9.09 12.19
C ASP A 72 7.58 -8.32 12.91
N GLU A 73 8.71 -8.01 12.25
CA GLU A 73 9.79 -7.17 12.80
C GLU A 73 9.60 -5.67 12.55
N ASP A 74 8.71 -5.28 11.63
CA ASP A 74 8.44 -3.87 11.34
C ASP A 74 7.87 -3.14 12.57
N THR A 75 8.51 -2.05 12.95
CA THR A 75 7.94 -1.17 13.99
C THR A 75 6.65 -0.51 13.47
N PRO A 76 5.75 -0.03 14.36
CA PRO A 76 4.58 0.74 13.94
C PRO A 76 4.93 1.96 13.08
N LEU A 77 6.14 2.50 13.23
CA LEU A 77 6.67 3.56 12.37
C LEU A 77 6.94 3.04 10.97
N ASP A 78 7.60 1.89 10.81
CA ASP A 78 7.90 1.28 9.52
C ASP A 78 6.62 0.88 8.77
N LYS A 79 5.64 0.33 9.47
CA LYS A 79 4.31 0.05 8.87
C LYS A 79 3.65 1.34 8.38
N ALA A 80 3.67 2.40 9.20
CA ALA A 80 3.10 3.69 8.82
C ALA A 80 3.83 4.35 7.64
N THR A 81 5.16 4.21 7.53
CA THR A 81 5.94 4.74 6.42
C THR A 81 5.71 3.95 5.13
N LYS A 82 5.60 2.62 5.19
CA LYS A 82 5.20 1.76 4.06
C LYS A 82 3.84 2.19 3.51
N PHE A 83 2.82 2.35 4.36
CA PHE A 83 1.49 2.81 3.93
C PHE A 83 1.49 4.25 3.39
N LYS A 84 2.32 5.15 3.95
CA LYS A 84 2.52 6.50 3.41
C LYS A 84 3.05 6.43 1.96
N GLU A 85 4.04 5.58 1.70
CA GLU A 85 4.63 5.42 0.37
C GLU A 85 3.66 4.79 -0.63
N GLU A 86 2.93 3.76 -0.21
CA GLU A 86 1.89 3.15 -1.02
C GLU A 86 0.78 4.16 -1.38
N GLY A 87 0.31 4.92 -0.39
CA GLY A 87 -0.65 6.00 -0.62
C GLY A 87 -0.13 7.06 -1.60
N ASN A 88 1.16 7.41 -1.52
CA ASN A 88 1.80 8.34 -2.47
C ASN A 88 1.85 7.79 -3.90
N LYS A 89 2.08 6.47 -4.07
CA LYS A 89 2.01 5.82 -5.39
C LYS A 89 0.61 5.93 -5.98
N TYR A 90 -0.43 5.58 -5.21
CA TYR A 90 -1.82 5.73 -5.66
C TYR A 90 -2.19 7.18 -5.96
N PHE A 91 -1.70 8.13 -5.15
CA PHE A 91 -1.91 9.55 -5.38
C PHE A 91 -1.29 10.00 -6.71
N GLY A 92 -0.06 9.56 -7.02
CA GLY A 92 0.60 9.81 -8.30
C GLY A 92 -0.19 9.25 -9.50
N TYR A 93 -0.81 8.08 -9.33
CA TYR A 93 -1.71 7.50 -10.34
C TYR A 93 -3.11 8.10 -10.37
N LYS A 94 -3.38 9.17 -9.60
CA LYS A 94 -4.69 9.82 -9.44
C LYS A 94 -5.78 8.86 -8.93
N LYS A 95 -5.41 7.73 -8.34
CA LYS A 95 -6.31 6.76 -7.70
C LYS A 95 -6.60 7.20 -6.26
N TYR A 96 -7.25 8.35 -6.10
CA TYR A 96 -7.41 9.01 -4.80
C TYR A 96 -8.18 8.19 -3.76
N ARG A 97 -9.15 7.35 -4.17
CA ARG A 97 -9.86 6.45 -3.25
C ARG A 97 -8.91 5.43 -2.62
N ASN A 98 -8.05 4.81 -3.41
CA ASN A 98 -7.05 3.85 -2.92
C ASN A 98 -6.01 4.55 -2.04
N ALA A 99 -5.59 5.76 -2.42
CA ALA A 99 -4.70 6.58 -1.60
C ALA A 99 -5.31 6.86 -0.22
N ILE A 100 -6.61 7.19 -0.13
CA ILE A 100 -7.29 7.40 1.16
C ILE A 100 -7.27 6.14 2.03
N LEU A 101 -7.51 4.97 1.44
CA LEU A 101 -7.48 3.70 2.17
C LEU A 101 -6.07 3.44 2.72
N ALA A 102 -5.04 3.52 1.87
CA ALA A 102 -3.66 3.32 2.28
C ALA A 102 -3.25 4.29 3.42
N TYR A 103 -3.53 5.59 3.28
CA TYR A 103 -3.22 6.55 4.36
C TYR A 103 -4.02 6.28 5.64
N THR A 104 -5.24 5.76 5.53
CA THR A 104 -6.06 5.39 6.70
C THR A 104 -5.49 4.17 7.42
N GLU A 105 -5.00 3.16 6.69
CA GLU A 105 -4.28 2.03 7.28
C GLU A 105 -2.98 2.48 7.94
N GLY A 106 -2.25 3.43 7.35
CA GLY A 106 -1.08 4.06 7.98
C GLY A 106 -1.41 4.75 9.30
N ILE A 107 -2.51 5.50 9.36
CA ILE A 107 -2.96 6.19 10.59
C ILE A 107 -3.37 5.17 11.67
N LYS A 108 -3.97 4.03 11.28
CA LYS A 108 -4.37 2.97 12.21
C LYS A 108 -3.19 2.29 12.91
N GLN A 109 -1.98 2.35 12.34
CA GLN A 109 -0.77 1.83 12.98
C GLN A 109 -0.42 2.58 14.27
N ARG A 110 -1.01 3.77 14.51
CA ARG A 110 -0.83 4.59 15.73
C ARG A 110 0.66 4.80 16.05
N CYS A 111 1.45 5.16 15.03
CA CYS A 111 2.86 5.43 15.24
C CYS A 111 3.05 6.59 16.23
N THR A 112 4.12 6.56 17.01
CA THR A 112 4.43 7.57 18.03
C THR A 112 4.99 8.85 17.43
N ASP A 113 5.50 8.81 16.18
CA ASP A 113 6.07 9.98 15.51
C ASP A 113 4.98 10.97 15.05
N PRO A 114 4.91 12.18 15.62
CA PRO A 114 3.95 13.19 15.20
C PRO A 114 4.18 13.66 13.75
N THR A 115 5.40 13.55 13.21
CA THR A 115 5.74 13.99 11.86
C THR A 115 5.09 13.11 10.81
N ILE A 116 5.23 11.79 10.93
CA ILE A 116 4.58 10.84 10.01
C ILE A 116 3.05 10.95 10.09
N ASN A 117 2.49 11.03 11.30
CA ASN A 117 1.06 11.22 11.49
C ASN A 117 0.55 12.50 10.82
N ALA A 118 1.24 13.62 11.01
CA ALA A 118 0.87 14.88 10.37
C ALA A 118 0.88 14.78 8.84
N VAL A 119 1.89 14.12 8.26
CA VAL A 119 1.99 13.90 6.81
C VAL A 119 0.87 12.99 6.31
N LEU A 120 0.57 11.89 7.00
CA LEU A 120 -0.52 10.98 6.63
C LEU A 120 -1.87 11.68 6.61
N PHE A 121 -2.20 12.45 7.65
CA PHE A 121 -3.42 13.26 7.67
C PHE A 121 -3.44 14.30 6.55
N CYS A 122 -2.34 15.02 6.31
CA CYS A 122 -2.28 16.03 5.26
C CYS A 122 -2.43 15.41 3.85
N ASN A 123 -1.82 14.26 3.60
CA ASN A 123 -1.91 13.57 2.32
C ASN A 123 -3.31 12.96 2.11
N ARG A 124 -3.93 12.42 3.17
CA ARG A 124 -5.33 11.98 3.12
C ARG A 124 -6.29 13.16 2.89
N ALA A 125 -6.00 14.32 3.47
CA ALA A 125 -6.74 15.55 3.19
C ALA A 125 -6.64 15.94 1.72
N ALA A 126 -5.44 15.89 1.13
CA ALA A 126 -5.24 16.15 -0.29
C ALA A 126 -6.02 15.18 -1.18
N SER A 127 -5.97 13.87 -0.92
CA SER A 127 -6.77 12.89 -1.68
C SER A 127 -8.28 13.16 -1.57
N ASN A 128 -8.78 13.48 -0.38
CA ASN A 128 -10.18 13.86 -0.18
C ASN A 128 -10.54 15.13 -0.93
N PHE A 129 -9.65 16.13 -0.96
CA PHE A 129 -9.85 17.37 -1.70
C PHE A 129 -10.01 17.12 -3.20
N TYR A 130 -9.17 16.27 -3.81
CA TYR A 130 -9.28 15.92 -5.23
C TYR A 130 -10.54 15.11 -5.57
N LEU A 131 -11.14 14.41 -4.60
CA LEU A 131 -12.42 13.74 -4.75
C LEU A 131 -13.64 14.67 -4.51
N GLY A 132 -13.42 15.94 -4.14
CA GLY A 132 -14.49 16.87 -3.79
C GLY A 132 -14.99 16.76 -2.35
N ASN A 133 -14.37 15.94 -1.51
CA ASN A 133 -14.75 15.72 -0.12
C ASN A 133 -14.17 16.81 0.81
N TYR A 134 -14.48 18.08 0.54
CA TYR A 134 -13.83 19.22 1.19
C TYR A 134 -14.03 19.27 2.72
N ARG A 135 -15.17 18.82 3.24
CA ARG A 135 -15.40 18.74 4.70
C ARG A 135 -14.48 17.73 5.38
N SER A 136 -14.26 16.59 4.75
CA SER A 136 -13.34 15.56 5.26
C SER A 136 -11.90 16.03 5.16
N ALA A 137 -11.53 16.66 4.04
CA ALA A 137 -10.22 17.27 3.87
C ALA A 137 -9.91 18.32 4.96
N SER A 138 -10.86 19.21 5.24
CA SER A 138 -10.72 20.22 6.31
C SER A 138 -10.50 19.59 7.69
N ARG A 139 -11.27 18.54 8.04
CA ARG A 139 -11.09 17.82 9.31
C ARG A 139 -9.72 17.16 9.41
N ASP A 140 -9.25 16.53 8.34
CA ASP A 140 -7.92 15.92 8.30
C ASP A 140 -6.81 16.97 8.46
N CYS A 141 -6.95 18.17 7.88
CA CYS A 141 -6.00 19.27 8.10
C CYS A 141 -5.96 19.73 9.57
N VAL A 142 -7.11 19.75 10.26
CA VAL A 142 -7.14 20.05 11.71
C VAL A 142 -6.36 19.00 12.50
N LEU A 143 -6.53 17.72 12.18
CA LEU A 143 -5.80 16.63 12.84
C LEU A 143 -4.30 16.70 12.54
N SER A 144 -3.93 16.96 11.29
CA SER A 144 -2.53 17.16 10.89
C SER A 144 -1.87 18.30 11.68
N LYS A 145 -2.56 19.44 11.83
CA LYS A 145 -2.10 20.57 12.66
C LYS A 145 -1.95 20.21 14.14
N LYS A 146 -2.86 19.38 14.68
CA LYS A 146 -2.77 18.90 16.07
C LYS A 146 -1.55 18.01 16.28
N CYS A 147 -1.22 17.16 15.32
CA CYS A 147 -0.02 16.32 15.38
C CYS A 147 1.25 17.17 15.29
N LYS A 148 1.32 18.05 14.29
CA LYS A 148 2.50 18.88 14.03
C LYS A 148 2.08 20.31 13.65
N PRO A 149 2.10 21.26 14.61
CA PRO A 149 1.69 22.64 14.37
C PRO A 149 2.55 23.39 13.37
N ASP A 150 3.79 22.96 13.13
CA ASP A 150 4.69 23.56 12.15
C ASP A 150 4.40 23.12 10.68
N HIS A 151 3.48 22.18 10.48
CA HIS A 151 3.28 21.55 9.18
C HIS A 151 2.49 22.45 8.21
N LEU A 152 3.22 23.35 7.53
CA LEU A 152 2.67 24.39 6.67
C LEU A 152 1.69 23.87 5.59
N LYS A 153 1.95 22.69 5.02
CA LYS A 153 1.09 22.09 3.97
C LYS A 153 -0.35 21.86 4.46
N ALA A 154 -0.54 21.56 5.75
CA ALA A 154 -1.88 21.41 6.33
C ALA A 154 -2.64 22.73 6.39
N TYR A 155 -1.97 23.85 6.69
CA TYR A 155 -2.60 25.17 6.70
C TYR A 155 -3.05 25.59 5.31
N ILE A 156 -2.21 25.39 4.31
CA ILE A 156 -2.55 25.66 2.89
C ILE A 156 -3.77 24.82 2.52
N LYS A 157 -3.69 23.49 2.65
CA LYS A 157 -4.78 22.59 2.24
C LYS A 157 -6.06 22.84 3.04
N GLY A 158 -5.94 23.21 4.31
CA GLY A 158 -7.06 23.59 5.19
C GLY A 158 -7.77 24.85 4.69
N ALA A 159 -7.02 25.90 4.37
CA ALA A 159 -7.54 27.13 3.78
C ALA A 159 -8.22 26.86 2.43
N GLU A 160 -7.58 26.11 1.54
CA GLU A 160 -8.15 25.73 0.23
C GLU A 160 -9.46 24.95 0.38
N SER A 161 -9.51 24.01 1.31
CA SER A 161 -10.72 23.23 1.59
C SER A 161 -11.85 24.12 2.12
N CYS A 162 -11.53 25.11 2.97
CA CYS A 162 -12.52 26.05 3.48
C CYS A 162 -12.98 27.04 2.40
N MET A 163 -12.11 27.45 1.47
CA MET A 163 -12.49 28.26 0.32
C MET A 163 -13.49 27.53 -0.57
N LYS A 164 -13.27 26.23 -0.86
CA LYS A 164 -14.23 25.40 -1.61
C LYS A 164 -15.57 25.18 -0.91
N LEU A 165 -15.62 25.40 0.41
CA LEU A 165 -16.85 25.36 1.21
C LEU A 165 -17.45 26.75 1.45
N GLU A 166 -16.89 27.81 0.86
CA GLU A 166 -17.32 29.20 1.02
C GLU A 166 -17.31 29.69 2.48
N LYS A 167 -16.45 29.08 3.31
CA LYS A 167 -16.30 29.43 4.73
C LYS A 167 -15.18 30.46 4.92
N TYR A 168 -15.40 31.69 4.46
CA TYR A 168 -14.37 32.74 4.43
C TYR A 168 -13.80 33.10 5.81
N LYS A 169 -14.61 33.05 6.88
CA LYS A 169 -14.14 33.28 8.25
C LYS A 169 -13.09 32.24 8.67
N ASP A 170 -13.32 30.98 8.34
CA ASP A 170 -12.39 29.89 8.65
C ASP A 170 -11.11 30.04 7.82
N VAL A 171 -11.21 30.48 6.55
CA VAL A 171 -10.05 30.76 5.69
C VAL A 171 -9.15 31.81 6.32
N GLN A 172 -9.71 32.92 6.81
CA GLN A 172 -8.94 33.96 7.50
C GLN A 172 -8.21 33.38 8.73
N SER A 173 -8.89 32.57 9.54
CA SER A 173 -8.28 31.91 10.70
C SER A 173 -7.13 30.99 10.31
N TRP A 174 -7.28 30.20 9.24
CA TRP A 174 -6.22 29.33 8.71
C TRP A 174 -5.02 30.13 8.21
N CYS A 175 -5.26 31.21 7.46
CA CYS A 175 -4.20 32.08 6.96
C CYS A 175 -3.45 32.76 8.11
N SER A 176 -4.17 33.42 9.04
CA SER A 176 -3.56 34.06 10.20
C SER A 176 -2.73 33.09 11.03
N SER A 177 -3.23 31.86 11.25
CA SER A 177 -2.47 30.83 11.95
C SER A 177 -1.23 30.40 11.16
N GLY A 178 -1.33 30.22 9.84
CA GLY A 178 -0.20 29.88 8.97
C GLY A 178 0.91 30.94 8.94
N LEU A 179 0.54 32.23 8.98
CA LEU A 179 1.50 33.34 9.05
C LEU A 179 2.34 33.29 10.34
N THR A 180 1.74 32.90 11.47
CA THR A 180 2.48 32.81 12.74
C THR A 180 3.54 31.70 12.72
N VAL A 181 3.34 30.68 11.89
CA VAL A 181 4.27 29.55 11.75
C VAL A 181 5.41 29.90 10.80
N SER A 182 5.12 30.59 9.69
CA SER A 182 6.16 31.05 8.77
C SER A 182 5.72 32.31 8.02
N PHE A 183 6.55 33.35 8.06
CA PHE A 183 6.29 34.58 7.32
C PHE A 183 6.38 34.38 5.79
N SER A 184 7.17 33.41 5.33
CA SER A 184 7.28 33.01 3.91
C SER A 184 6.01 32.33 3.37
N PHE A 185 5.08 31.95 4.24
CA PHE A 185 3.78 31.35 3.90
C PHE A 185 2.93 32.27 3.01
N LEU A 186 2.95 33.58 3.26
CA LEU A 186 2.14 34.55 2.53
C LEU A 186 2.56 34.66 1.06
N ILE A 187 3.87 34.63 0.78
CA ILE A 187 4.41 34.75 -0.57
C ILE A 187 3.96 33.54 -1.41
N TYR A 188 4.09 32.32 -0.89
CA TYR A 188 3.70 31.11 -1.60
C TYR A 188 2.18 30.99 -1.82
N PHE A 189 1.38 31.35 -0.81
CA PHE A 189 -0.08 31.28 -0.91
C PHE A 189 -0.64 32.32 -1.88
N ILE A 190 -0.15 33.56 -1.84
CA ILE A 190 -0.53 34.61 -2.79
C ILE A 190 -0.08 34.23 -4.21
N TYR A 191 1.16 33.79 -4.42
CA TYR A 191 1.66 33.44 -5.77
C TYR A 191 0.90 32.29 -6.44
N SER A 192 0.36 31.33 -5.68
CA SER A 192 -0.41 30.21 -6.25
C SER A 192 -1.87 30.54 -6.55
N TYR A 193 -2.45 31.58 -5.93
CA TYR A 193 -3.89 31.89 -6.01
C TYR A 193 -4.22 33.22 -6.68
N LEU A 194 -3.25 34.12 -6.88
CA LEU A 194 -3.44 35.39 -7.58
C LEU A 194 -3.09 35.34 -9.09
N LYS A 195 -3.00 34.14 -9.68
CA LYS A 195 -2.62 33.93 -11.08
C LYS A 195 -3.75 33.31 -11.89
#